data_AF-A0A399NZ05-F1
#
_entry.id   AF-A0A399NZ05-F1
#
_cell.length_a   1.000
_cell.length_b   1.000
_cell.length_c   1.000
_cell.angle_alpha   90.00
_cell.angle_beta   90.00
_cell.angle_gamma   90.00
#
_symmetry.space_group_name_H-M   'P 1'
#
loop_
_entity.id
_entity.type
_entity.pdbx_description
1 polymer ?
#
loop_
_entity_poly.entity_id
_entity_poly.type
_entity_poly.pdbx_seq_one_letter_code
_entity_poly.pdbx_strand_id
1 'polypeptide(L)'
;MVEKRQDVVHMLFAQQGEMWELTHTTSDGQTHAGEPFAASGKDGFTQLEQVLFRIGEMGYKPKVTPYDKVHERRYSLDVVPV
;
A
#
# COMPACT_ATOMS: atom_id res chain seq x y z
N MET A 1 -14.38 5.29 -27.52
CA MET A 1 -14.12 5.65 -26.10
C MET A 1 -13.28 4.53 -25.53
N VAL A 2 -12.00 4.75 -25.25
CA VAL A 2 -11.19 3.74 -24.57
C VAL A 2 -11.55 3.84 -23.10
N GLU A 3 -12.27 2.84 -22.58
CA GLU A 3 -12.38 2.63 -21.14
C GLU A 3 -10.97 2.74 -20.58
N LYS A 4 -10.71 3.75 -19.74
CA LYS A 4 -9.53 3.78 -18.89
C LYS A 4 -9.65 2.52 -18.03
N ARG A 5 -9.03 1.42 -18.46
CA ARG A 5 -8.77 0.28 -17.58
C ARG A 5 -8.05 0.90 -16.41
N GLN A 6 -8.72 0.97 -15.26
CA GLN A 6 -8.02 1.30 -14.03
C GLN A 6 -6.98 0.19 -13.88
N ASP A 7 -5.72 0.51 -14.12
CA ASP A 7 -4.62 -0.41 -13.90
C ASP A 7 -4.56 -0.67 -12.40
N VAL A 8 -5.27 -1.73 -11.99
CA VAL A 8 -5.28 -2.16 -10.60
C VAL A 8 -3.91 -2.71 -10.30
N VAL A 9 -3.25 -2.10 -9.33
CA VAL A 9 -1.97 -2.56 -8.79
C VAL A 9 -2.26 -3.20 -7.45
N HIS A 10 -1.71 -4.38 -7.22
CA HIS A 10 -1.78 -5.03 -5.93
C HIS A 10 -0.56 -4.63 -5.10
N MET A 11 -0.75 -4.10 -3.89
CA MET A 11 0.35 -3.71 -3.01
C MET A 11 0.33 -4.54 -1.73
N LEU A 12 1.47 -5.16 -1.43
CA LEU A 12 1.74 -5.90 -0.20
C LEU A 12 2.73 -5.10 0.65
N PHE A 13 2.31 -4.79 1.87
CA PHE A 13 3.14 -4.20 2.91
C PHE A 13 3.36 -5.25 4.00
N ALA A 14 4.61 -5.51 4.35
CA ALA A 14 4.98 -6.42 5.43
C ALA A 14 5.96 -5.74 6.38
N GLN A 15 5.65 -5.69 7.66
CA GLN A 15 6.52 -5.10 8.67
C GLN A 15 7.60 -6.11 9.08
N GLN A 16 8.87 -5.72 8.88
CA GLN A 16 10.05 -6.42 9.36
C GLN A 16 10.76 -5.53 10.39
N GLY A 17 10.57 -5.82 11.67
CA GLY A 17 11.08 -4.98 12.76
C GLY A 17 10.49 -3.57 12.71
N GLU A 18 11.36 -2.57 12.54
CA GLU A 18 10.99 -1.14 12.47
C GLU A 18 10.79 -0.63 11.03
N MET A 19 10.77 -1.51 10.03
CA MET A 19 10.63 -1.15 8.62
C MET A 19 9.45 -1.86 7.98
N TRP A 20 8.77 -1.19 7.07
CA TRP A 20 7.83 -1.74 6.11
C TRP A 20 8.58 -2.11 4.84
N GLU A 21 8.42 -3.35 4.42
CA GLU A 21 8.77 -3.82 3.07
C GLU A 21 7.53 -3.70 2.18
N LEU A 22 7.70 -3.06 1.03
CA LEU A 22 6.67 -2.91 0.03
C LEU A 22 6.97 -3.80 -1.17
N THR A 23 5.96 -4.49 -1.65
CA THR A 23 5.96 -5.19 -2.94
C THR A 23 4.72 -4.76 -3.71
N HIS A 24 4.87 -4.35 -4.96
CA HIS A 24 3.72 -4.02 -5.81
C HIS A 24 3.70 -4.90 -7.06
N THR A 25 2.52 -5.39 -7.41
CA THR A 25 2.26 -6.20 -8.60
C THR A 25 1.39 -5.39 -9.55
N THR A 26 1.94 -5.05 -10.71
CA THR A 26 1.25 -4.27 -11.75
C THR A 26 0.19 -5.09 -12.48
N SER A 27 -0.67 -4.43 -13.25
CA SER A 27 -1.80 -5.06 -13.96
C SER A 27 -1.37 -6.10 -15.02
N ASP A 28 -0.11 -6.03 -15.48
CA ASP A 28 0.54 -7.01 -16.36
C ASP A 28 1.14 -8.22 -15.61
N GLY A 29 1.00 -8.27 -14.28
CA GLY A 29 1.48 -9.33 -13.42
C GLY A 29 2.95 -9.21 -12.99
N GLN A 30 3.66 -8.15 -13.39
CA GLN A 30 5.03 -7.94 -12.93
C GLN A 30 5.07 -7.51 -11.47
N THR A 31 5.98 -8.11 -10.71
CA THR A 31 6.17 -7.80 -9.29
C THR A 31 7.46 -7.03 -9.09
N HIS A 32 7.37 -5.90 -8.40
CA HIS A 32 8.49 -5.01 -8.12
C HIS A 32 8.58 -4.75 -6.62
N ALA A 33 9.79 -4.76 -6.08
CA ALA A 33 10.03 -4.30 -4.71
C ALA A 33 9.93 -2.77 -4.68
N GLY A 34 9.18 -2.24 -3.72
CA GLY A 34 9.17 -0.83 -3.38
C GLY A 34 10.30 -0.47 -2.42
N GLU A 35 10.56 0.82 -2.30
CA GLU A 35 11.50 1.32 -1.31
C GLU A 35 10.96 1.08 0.12
N PRO A 36 11.72 0.40 1.00
CA PRO A 36 11.34 0.22 2.39
C PRO A 36 11.22 1.56 3.12
N PHE A 37 10.29 1.65 4.07
CA PHE A 37 10.08 2.86 4.85
C PHE A 37 9.85 2.54 6.33
N ALA A 38 10.00 3.51 7.21
CA ALA A 38 9.90 3.26 8.64
C ALA A 38 8.47 2.86 9.05
N ALA A 39 8.36 1.79 9.86
CA ALA A 39 7.14 1.38 10.56
C ALA A 39 6.95 2.09 11.91
N SER A 40 7.88 2.99 12.26
CA SER A 40 7.73 3.88 13.40
C SER A 40 6.66 4.91 13.08
N GLY A 41 5.52 4.77 13.76
CA GLY A 41 4.47 5.76 13.69
C GLY A 41 5.01 7.10 14.15
N LYS A 42 4.76 8.16 13.38
CA LYS A 42 4.57 9.47 14.00
C LYS A 42 3.55 9.29 15.13
N ASP A 43 3.79 9.90 16.28
CA ASP A 43 2.84 9.84 17.41
C ASP A 43 1.42 10.13 16.91
N GLY A 44 0.50 9.19 17.13
CA GLY A 44 -0.90 9.27 16.71
C GLY A 44 -1.27 8.58 15.39
N PHE A 45 -0.33 7.99 14.65
CA PHE A 45 -0.64 7.22 13.43
C PHE A 45 -0.71 5.71 13.69
N THR A 46 -1.83 5.10 13.30
CA THR A 46 -1.97 3.65 13.19
C THR A 46 -1.09 3.09 12.07
N GLN A 47 -0.81 1.79 12.11
CA GLN A 47 -0.02 1.13 11.07
C GLN A 47 -0.72 1.18 9.71
N LEU A 48 -2.05 1.07 9.71
CA LEU A 48 -2.85 1.24 8.51
C LEU A 48 -2.69 2.64 7.93
N GLU A 49 -2.75 3.69 8.76
CA GLU A 49 -2.59 5.06 8.27
C GLU A 49 -1.22 5.32 7.66
N GLN A 50 -0.16 4.70 8.18
CA GLN A 50 1.18 4.75 7.56
C GLN A 50 1.17 4.13 6.16
N VAL A 51 0.55 2.96 6.01
CA VAL A 51 0.42 2.27 4.71
C VAL A 51 -0.40 3.11 3.73
N LEU A 52 -1.55 3.63 4.17
CA LEU A 52 -2.41 4.47 3.34
C LEU A 52 -1.71 5.78 2.91
N PHE A 53 -0.95 6.38 3.82
CA PHE A 53 -0.14 7.56 3.51
C PHE A 53 0.89 7.24 2.43
N ARG A 54 1.62 6.11 2.56
CA ARG A 54 2.61 5.69 1.56
C ARG A 54 1.97 5.42 0.19
N ILE A 55 0.79 4.80 0.15
CA ILE A 55 0.01 4.59 -1.08
C ILE A 55 -0.29 5.95 -1.76
N GLY A 56 -0.68 6.95 -0.96
CA GLY A 56 -0.92 8.31 -1.43
C GLY A 56 0.32 9.00 -1.98
N GLU A 57 1.47 8.90 -1.30
CA GLU A 57 2.75 9.43 -1.79
C GLU A 57 3.16 8.85 -3.15
N MET A 58 2.78 7.59 -3.40
CA MET A 58 3.05 6.91 -4.67
C MET A 58 2.06 7.29 -5.79
N GLY A 59 1.07 8.15 -5.53
CA GLY A 59 0.06 8.56 -6.52
C GLY A 59 -1.08 7.56 -6.70
N TYR A 60 -1.34 6.72 -5.69
CA TYR A 60 -2.41 5.73 -5.71
C TYR A 60 -3.44 5.99 -4.62
N LYS A 61 -4.59 5.31 -4.71
CA LYS A 61 -5.58 5.18 -3.66
C LYS A 61 -6.07 3.73 -3.55
N PRO A 62 -6.35 3.22 -2.35
CA PRO A 62 -6.95 1.90 -2.19
C PRO A 62 -8.36 1.85 -2.78
N LYS A 63 -8.74 0.70 -3.36
CA LYS A 63 -10.13 0.44 -3.78
C LYS A 63 -11.04 0.25 -2.57
N VAL A 64 -10.52 -0.39 -1.53
CA VAL A 64 -11.20 -0.63 -0.24
C VAL A 64 -10.20 -0.41 0.89
N THR A 65 -10.57 0.40 1.87
CA THR A 65 -9.77 0.63 3.07
C THR A 65 -10.16 -0.38 4.15
N PRO A 66 -9.24 -1.24 4.63
CA PRO A 66 -9.56 -2.23 5.67
C PRO A 66 -9.47 -1.61 7.07
N TYR A 67 -10.59 -1.13 7.61
CA TYR A 67 -10.66 -0.47 8.92
C TYR A 67 -10.56 -1.40 10.13
N ASP A 68 -10.78 -2.71 9.96
CA ASP A 68 -10.69 -3.74 11.00
C ASP A 68 -9.24 -4.16 11.32
N LYS A 69 -8.27 -3.65 10.55
CA LYS A 69 -6.88 -4.12 10.54
C LYS A 69 -5.86 -3.06 10.97
N VAL A 70 -6.24 -2.03 11.73
CA VAL A 70 -5.41 -0.83 12.02
C VAL A 70 -4.01 -1.06 12.63
N HIS A 71 -3.76 -2.22 13.25
CA HIS A 71 -2.48 -2.58 13.88
C HIS A 71 -1.90 -3.90 13.34
N GLU A 72 -2.27 -4.27 12.11
CA GLU A 72 -1.71 -5.44 11.44
C GLU A 72 -0.29 -5.18 10.98
N ARG A 73 0.56 -6.20 11.11
CA ARG A 73 1.94 -6.17 10.58
C ARG A 73 2.02 -6.48 9.09
N ARG A 74 0.88 -6.71 8.44
CA ARG A 74 0.79 -7.03 7.02
C ARG A 74 -0.50 -6.49 6.41
N TYR A 75 -0.37 -5.73 5.32
CA TYR A 75 -1.50 -5.24 4.54
C TYR A 75 -1.36 -5.67 3.09
N SER A 76 -2.45 -6.09 2.49
CA SER A 76 -2.55 -6.48 1.09
C SER A 76 -3.75 -5.75 0.52
N LEU A 77 -3.49 -4.84 -0.43
CA LEU A 77 -4.43 -3.83 -0.88
C LEU A 77 -4.42 -3.74 -2.40
N ASP A 78 -5.60 -3.75 -3.00
CA ASP A 78 -5.75 -3.35 -4.40
C ASP A 78 -5.86 -1.83 -4.47
N VAL A 79 -5.03 -1.21 -5.30
CA VAL A 79 -4.96 0.24 -5.45
C VAL A 79 -5.15 0.64 -6.92
N VAL A 80 -5.53 1.90 -7.13
CA VAL A 80 -5.70 2.51 -8.45
C VAL A 80 -4.99 3.87 -8.50
N PRO A 81 -4.46 4.29 -9.66
CA PRO A 81 -3.88 5.62 -9.83
C PRO A 81 -4.90 6.73 -9.48
N VAL A 82 -4.39 7.83 -8.90
CA VAL A 82 -5.15 9.05 -8.59
C VAL A 82 -5.13 10.03 -9.76
#